data_AF-A0AAW6KLI5-F1
#
_entry.id   AF-A0AAW6KLI5-F1
#
_cell.length_a   1.000
_cell.length_b   1.000
_cell.length_c   1.000
_cell.angle_alpha   90.00
_cell.angle_beta   90.00
_cell.angle_gamma   90.00
#
_symmetry.space_group_name_H-M   'P 1'
#
loop_
_entity.id
_entity.type
_entity.pdbx_description
1 polymer ?
#
loop_
_entity_poly.entity_id
_entity_poly.type
_entity_poly.pdbx_seq_one_letter_code
_entity_poly.pdbx_strand_id
1 'polypeptide(L)'
;QIGGIPLTMQPFFCLLAGLLLGRKLGALSMIVYALVGFVGAPVFASFSGGISVLFKGSAGFILSYIPAAYAAGWITDKVSEPRT
;
A
#
# COMPACT_ATOMS: atom_id res chain seq x y z
N GLN A 1 0.67 -18.89 4.37
CA GLN A 1 0.56 -18.05 5.60
C GLN A 1 1.88 -18.16 6.34
N ILE A 2 2.58 -17.04 6.55
CA ILE A 2 3.74 -16.97 7.45
C ILE A 2 3.28 -16.15 8.67
N GLY A 3 3.35 -16.72 9.87
CA GLY A 3 3.01 -16.00 11.11
C GLY A 3 1.52 -15.67 11.34
N GLY A 4 0.57 -16.47 10.83
CA GLY A 4 -0.87 -16.25 11.05
C GLY A 4 -1.49 -15.12 10.21
N ILE A 5 -0.70 -14.46 9.37
CA ILE A 5 -1.18 -13.40 8.47
C ILE A 5 -1.52 -14.03 7.11
N PRO A 6 -2.75 -13.86 6.59
CA PRO A 6 -3.14 -14.38 5.28
C PRO A 6 -2.28 -13.73 4.19
N LEU A 7 -1.80 -14.55 3.25
CA LEU A 7 -1.11 -14.04 2.07
C LEU A 7 -2.18 -13.49 1.13
N THR A 8 -2.14 -12.19 0.82
CA THR A 8 -3.15 -11.52 -0.01
C THR A 8 -2.50 -10.84 -1.22
N MET A 9 -3.34 -10.38 -2.16
CA MET A 9 -2.92 -9.58 -3.31
C MET A 9 -2.68 -8.09 -2.98
N GLN A 10 -2.89 -7.65 -1.72
CA GLN A 10 -2.66 -6.25 -1.33
C GLN A 10 -1.25 -5.73 -1.65
N PRO A 11 -0.14 -6.42 -1.31
CA PRO A 11 1.20 -5.94 -1.64
C PRO A 11 1.44 -5.83 -3.15
N PHE A 12 0.78 -6.67 -3.96
CA PHE A 12 0.86 -6.58 -5.42
C PHE A 12 0.24 -5.27 -5.94
N PHE A 13 -0.97 -4.93 -5.48
CA PHE A 13 -1.63 -3.67 -5.83
C PHE A 13 -0.89 -2.45 -5.29
N CYS A 14 -0.27 -2.55 -4.12
CA CYS A 14 0.58 -1.51 -3.55
C CYS A 14 1.75 -1.18 -4.49
N LEU A 15 2.49 -2.19 -4.95
CA LEU A 15 3.59 -2.00 -5.89
C LEU A 15 3.08 -1.46 -7.22
N LEU A 16 1.94 -1.96 -7.72
CA LEU A 16 1.33 -1.48 -8.95
C LEU A 16 0.92 -0.01 -8.87
N ALA A 17 0.37 0.44 -7.74
CA ALA A 17 0.05 1.84 -7.52
C ALA A 17 1.31 2.73 -7.56
N GLY A 18 2.42 2.28 -6.95
CA GLY A 18 3.71 2.94 -7.08
C GLY A 18 4.21 2.98 -8.53
N LEU A 19 4.16 1.84 -9.21
CA LEU A 19 4.68 1.70 -10.57
C LEU A 19 3.88 2.48 -11.61
N LEU A 20 2.55 2.55 -11.48
CA LEU A 20 1.67 3.23 -12.44
C LEU A 20 1.57 4.73 -12.22
N LEU A 21 1.54 5.19 -10.97
CA LEU A 21 1.31 6.60 -10.64
C LEU A 21 2.63 7.37 -10.36
N GLY A 22 3.76 6.67 -10.22
CA GLY A 22 5.05 7.28 -9.87
C GLY A 22 5.17 7.60 -8.37
N ARG A 23 6.30 8.17 -7.93
CA ARG A 23 6.65 8.23 -6.49
C ARG A 23 5.65 9.04 -5.65
N LYS A 24 5.19 10.19 -6.16
CA LYS A 24 4.34 11.13 -5.40
C LYS A 24 2.89 10.66 -5.35
N LEU A 25 2.32 10.34 -6.50
CA LEU A 25 0.92 9.93 -6.62
C LEU A 25 0.69 8.49 -6.14
N GLY A 26 1.68 7.60 -6.27
CA GLY A 26 1.65 6.24 -5.71
C GLY A 26 1.64 6.24 -4.19
N ALA A 27 2.51 7.04 -3.56
CA ALA A 27 2.49 7.22 -2.10
C ALA A 27 1.18 7.87 -1.63
N LEU A 28 0.68 8.89 -2.33
CA LEU A 28 -0.60 9.53 -2.01
C LEU A 28 -1.77 8.53 -2.09
N SER A 29 -1.81 7.68 -3.11
CA SER A 29 -2.82 6.61 -3.22
C SER A 29 -2.79 5.65 -2.05
N MET A 30 -1.59 5.24 -1.58
CA MET A 30 -1.48 4.37 -0.40
C MET A 30 -1.87 5.08 0.90
N ILE A 31 -1.60 6.38 1.04
CA ILE A 31 -2.06 7.18 2.18
C ILE A 31 -3.59 7.25 2.19
N VAL A 32 -4.22 7.56 1.05
CA VAL A 32 -5.68 7.59 0.92
C VAL A 32 -6.26 6.21 1.20
N TYR A 33 -5.66 5.14 0.68
CA TYR A 33 -6.06 3.76 0.95
C TYR A 33 -6.05 3.45 2.46
N ALA A 34 -4.99 3.84 3.18
CA ALA A 34 -4.90 3.66 4.61
C ALA A 34 -5.95 4.48 5.36
N LEU A 35 -6.16 5.74 5.01
CA LEU A 35 -7.17 6.61 5.62
C LEU A 35 -8.59 6.07 5.42
N VAL A 36 -8.94 5.68 4.20
CA VAL A 36 -10.24 5.09 3.87
C VAL A 36 -10.48 3.81 4.68
N GLY A 37 -9.44 2.98 4.81
CA GLY A 37 -9.52 1.79 5.66
C GLY A 37 -9.66 2.10 7.15
N PHE A 38 -9.03 3.16 7.67
CA PHE A 38 -9.21 3.58 9.06
C PHE A 38 -10.60 4.13 9.37
N VAL A 39 -11.20 4.85 8.42
CA VAL A 39 -12.55 5.41 8.57
C VAL A 39 -13.62 4.32 8.70
N GLY A 40 -13.33 3.09 8.24
CA GLY A 40 -14.25 1.95 8.42
C GLY A 40 -14.56 1.18 7.14
N ALA A 41 -14.02 1.60 5.99
CA ALA A 41 -14.24 0.88 4.76
C ALA A 41 -13.50 -0.49 4.80
N PRO A 42 -14.16 -1.60 4.42
CA PRO A 42 -13.57 -2.94 4.44
C PRO A 42 -12.61 -3.17 3.25
N VAL A 43 -11.59 -2.33 3.13
CA VAL A 43 -10.63 -2.33 2.03
C VAL A 43 -9.39 -3.18 2.30
N PHE A 44 -9.20 -3.66 3.53
CA PHE A 44 -8.08 -4.52 3.91
C PHE A 44 -8.40 -6.00 3.74
N ALA A 45 -7.37 -6.86 3.83
CA ALA A 45 -7.49 -8.32 3.79
C ALA A 45 -8.69 -8.84 4.61
N SER A 46 -9.37 -9.87 4.06
CA SER A 46 -10.47 -10.56 4.72
C SER A 46 -11.68 -9.65 5.05
N PHE A 47 -11.96 -8.65 4.21
CA PHE A 47 -13.01 -7.64 4.44
C PHE A 47 -12.87 -6.91 5.78
N SER A 48 -11.64 -6.79 6.28
CA SER A 48 -11.37 -6.08 7.52
C SER A 48 -11.28 -4.57 7.24
N GLY A 49 -11.83 -3.76 8.13
CA GLY A 49 -11.83 -2.30 8.06
C GLY A 49 -12.07 -1.68 9.44
N GLY A 50 -11.76 -0.40 9.58
CA GLY A 50 -11.97 0.38 10.80
C GLY A 50 -10.78 0.40 11.77
N ILE A 51 -10.95 1.18 12.85
CA ILE A 51 -9.92 1.41 13.88
C ILE A 51 -9.41 0.10 14.51
N SER A 52 -10.23 -0.95 14.52
CA SER A 52 -9.89 -2.29 15.04
C SER A 52 -8.73 -2.94 14.30
N VAL A 53 -8.44 -2.53 13.07
CA VAL A 53 -7.30 -3.01 12.29
C VAL A 53 -5.97 -2.47 12.81
N LEU A 54 -5.95 -1.32 13.50
CA LEU A 54 -4.74 -0.82 14.21
C LEU A 54 -4.31 -1.74 15.34
N PHE A 55 -5.28 -2.37 16.01
CA PHE A 55 -5.02 -3.27 17.14
C PHE A 55 -4.70 -4.69 16.71
N LYS A 56 -4.85 -5.02 15.42
CA LYS A 56 -4.38 -6.28 14.85
C LYS A 56 -2.89 -6.18 14.55
N GLY A 57 -2.13 -7.25 14.80
CA GLY A 57 -0.71 -7.34 14.45
C GLY A 57 -0.40 -7.11 12.95
N SER A 58 -1.41 -7.12 12.08
CA SER A 58 -1.30 -6.80 10.66
C SER A 58 -1.24 -5.29 10.33
N ALA A 59 -1.45 -4.39 11.30
CA ALA A 59 -1.40 -2.93 11.08
C ALA A 59 -0.07 -2.47 10.48
N GLY A 60 1.04 -3.06 10.95
CA GLY A 60 2.38 -2.76 10.44
C GLY A 60 2.57 -3.10 8.96
N PHE A 61 1.86 -4.11 8.43
CA PHE A 61 1.89 -4.43 7.01
C PHE A 61 1.16 -3.38 6.16
N ILE A 62 0.05 -2.84 6.66
CA ILE A 62 -0.68 -1.79 5.95
C ILE A 62 0.15 -0.51 5.90
N LEU A 63 0.80 -0.16 7.00
CA LEU A 63 1.67 1.02 7.07
C LEU A 63 2.92 0.88 6.19
N SER A 64 3.46 -0.34 6.03
CA SER A 64 4.63 -0.58 5.18
C SER A 64 4.33 -0.49 3.68
N TYR A 65 3.07 -0.52 3.26
CA TYR A 65 2.68 -0.30 1.86
C TYR A 65 2.97 1.13 1.38
N ILE A 66 2.88 2.13 2.24
CA ILE A 66 3.17 3.53 1.88
C ILE A 66 4.63 3.70 1.41
N PRO A 67 5.66 3.32 2.20
CA PRO A 67 7.04 3.41 1.75
C PRO A 67 7.36 2.43 0.61
N ALA A 68 6.69 1.27 0.54
CA ALA A 68 6.86 0.34 -0.57
C ALA A 68 6.37 0.91 -1.91
N ALA A 69 5.19 1.54 -1.95
CA ALA A 69 4.70 2.23 -3.15
C ALA A 69 5.55 3.44 -3.52
N TYR A 70 6.07 4.18 -2.53
CA TYR A 70 7.02 5.27 -2.78
C TYR A 70 8.31 4.75 -3.42
N ALA A 71 8.89 3.67 -2.88
CA ALA A 71 10.10 3.05 -3.44
C ALA A 71 9.87 2.53 -4.86
N ALA A 72 8.73 1.87 -5.11
CA ALA A 72 8.35 1.40 -6.43
C ALA A 72 8.18 2.57 -7.43
N GLY A 73 7.50 3.64 -7.03
CA GLY A 73 7.33 4.82 -7.87
C GLY A 73 8.63 5.60 -8.10
N TRP A 74 9.57 5.58 -7.14
CA TRP A 74 10.90 6.17 -7.34
C TRP A 74 11.70 5.44 -8.42
N ILE A 75 11.55 4.12 -8.52
CA ILE A 75 12.15 3.33 -9.60
C ILE A 75 11.51 3.70 -10.94
N THR A 76 10.17 3.81 -11.01
CA THR A 76 9.49 4.24 -12.25
C THR A 76 9.93 5.62 -12.69
N ASP A 77 9.98 6.61 -11.77
CA ASP A 77 10.39 7.98 -12.12
C ASP A 77 11.79 8.02 -12.75
N LYS A 78 12.71 7.16 -12.29
CA LYS A 78 14.05 7.03 -12.88
C LYS A 78 14.08 6.34 -14.24
N VAL A 79 13.12 5.44 -14.50
CA VAL A 79 12.98 4.75 -15.78
C VAL A 79 12.31 5.66 -16.82
N SER A 80 11.40 6.52 -16.38
CA SER A 80 10.66 7.45 -17.24
C SER A 80 11.45 8.71 -17.61
N GLU A 81 12.57 9.01 -16.96
CA GLU A 81 13.48 10.08 -17.36
C GLU A 81 14.24 9.62 -18.62
N PRO A 82 13.88 10.11 -19.83
CA PRO A 82 14.61 9.77 -21.03
C PRO A 82 15.94 10.49 -20.90
N ARG A 83 17.00 9.71 -20.71
CA ARG A 83 18.37 10.17 -20.72
C ARG A 83 18.69 10.69 -22.13
N THR A 84 18.35 11.94 -22.41
CA THR A 84 18.91 12.73 -23.53
C THR A 84 20.29 13.25 -23.15
#